data_AF-A0A6L7SA13-F1
#
_entry.id   AF-A0A6L7SA13-F1
#
_cell.length_a   1.000
_cell.length_b   1.000
_cell.length_c   1.000
_cell.angle_alpha   90.00
_cell.angle_beta   90.00
_cell.angle_gamma   90.00
#
_symmetry.space_group_name_H-M   'P 1'
#
loop_
_entity.id
_entity.type
_entity.pdbx_description
1 polymer ?
#
loop_
_entity_poly.entity_id
_entity_poly.type
_entity_poly.pdbx_seq_one_letter_code
_entity_poly.pdbx_strand_id
1 'polypeptide(L)'
;MSQTAVPRHSSHAGFTEKQGQYLAFIHTYTKINGRPPAEADMQRYFRVTPPTVHQMVINLDRRGLIERIPGQPRSIRVLVSPDTLPALK
;
A
#
# COMPACT_ATOMS: atom_id res chain seq x y z
N MET A 1 -19.35 -20.44 -18.95
CA MET A 1 -19.50 -18.97 -18.94
C MET A 1 -19.00 -18.48 -17.59
N SER A 2 -17.71 -18.18 -17.48
CA SER A 2 -17.04 -17.88 -16.22
C SER A 2 -17.35 -16.47 -15.77
N GLN A 3 -18.01 -16.37 -14.62
CA GLN A 3 -18.45 -15.13 -13.99
C GLN A 3 -17.21 -14.42 -13.41
N THR A 4 -16.67 -13.43 -14.11
CA THR A 4 -15.63 -12.54 -13.57
C THR A 4 -16.33 -11.55 -12.62
N ALA A 5 -16.36 -11.87 -11.33
CA ALA A 5 -16.80 -10.93 -10.31
C ALA A 5 -15.75 -9.82 -10.22
N VAL A 6 -15.96 -8.73 -10.97
CA VAL A 6 -15.24 -7.47 -10.81
C VAL A 6 -15.55 -6.97 -9.40
N PRO A 7 -14.56 -6.78 -8.50
CA PRO A 7 -14.85 -6.24 -7.18
C PRO A 7 -15.40 -4.82 -7.34
N ARG A 8 -16.58 -4.62 -6.76
CA ARG A 8 -17.36 -3.39 -6.79
C ARG A 8 -16.56 -2.24 -6.20
N HIS A 9 -16.57 -1.10 -6.89
CA HIS A 9 -16.10 0.18 -6.38
C HIS A 9 -16.97 0.59 -5.19
N SER A 10 -16.47 0.39 -3.97
CA SER A 10 -17.08 0.92 -2.76
C SER A 10 -16.41 2.25 -2.42
N SER A 11 -17.13 3.33 -2.73
CA SER A 11 -16.90 4.71 -2.34
C SER A 11 -16.90 4.86 -0.82
N HIS A 12 -15.74 4.59 -0.21
CA HIS A 12 -15.18 5.07 1.07
C HIS A 12 -14.03 4.12 1.34
N ALA A 13 -12.86 4.47 0.81
CA ALA A 13 -11.70 3.60 0.83
C ALA A 13 -11.45 3.16 2.27
N GLY A 14 -11.63 1.87 2.56
CA GLY A 14 -11.77 1.33 3.90
C GLY A 14 -10.47 1.36 4.69
N PHE A 15 -9.79 2.49 4.76
CA PHE A 15 -8.52 2.71 5.42
C PHE A 15 -8.53 4.02 6.20
N THR A 16 -7.75 4.07 7.26
CA THR A 16 -7.50 5.29 8.02
C THR A 16 -6.65 6.25 7.20
N GLU A 17 -6.63 7.52 7.59
CA GLU A 17 -5.77 8.53 6.96
C GLU A 17 -4.30 8.10 6.91
N LYS A 18 -3.76 7.57 8.02
CA LYS A 18 -2.37 7.08 8.08
C LYS A 18 -2.11 5.93 7.13
N GLN A 19 -3.05 4.99 7.01
CA GLN A 19 -2.94 3.90 6.04
C GLN A 19 -3.01 4.41 4.60
N GLY A 20 -3.90 5.38 4.34
CA GLY A 20 -4.00 6.06 3.06
C GLY A 20 -2.68 6.71 2.65
N GLN A 21 -1.97 7.35 3.58
CA GLN A 21 -0.63 7.91 3.32
C GLN A 21 0.40 6.85 2.94
N TYR A 22 0.40 5.68 3.61
CA TYR A 22 1.28 4.58 3.22
C TYR A 22 0.95 4.03 1.83
N LEU A 23 -0.34 3.86 1.52
CA LEU A 23 -0.79 3.42 0.20
C LEU A 23 -0.42 4.43 -0.89
N ALA A 24 -0.63 5.73 -0.64
CA ALA A 24 -0.24 6.83 -1.53
C ALA A 24 1.27 6.86 -1.76
N PHE A 25 2.07 6.64 -0.71
CA PHE A 25 3.52 6.56 -0.82
C PHE A 25 3.95 5.37 -1.68
N ILE A 26 3.44 4.17 -1.43
CA ILE A 26 3.79 2.96 -2.20
C ILE A 26 3.44 3.15 -3.68
N HIS A 27 2.25 3.66 -3.97
CA HIS A 27 1.80 3.93 -5.34
C HIS A 27 2.71 4.95 -6.04
N THR A 28 2.96 6.09 -5.39
CA THR A 28 3.76 7.19 -5.95
C THR A 28 5.22 6.79 -6.15
N TYR A 29 5.82 6.13 -5.15
CA TYR A 29 7.18 5.60 -5.25
C TYR A 29 7.30 4.64 -6.44
N THR A 30 6.35 3.72 -6.58
CA THR A 30 6.35 2.75 -7.71
C THR A 30 6.23 3.47 -9.05
N LYS A 31 5.35 4.48 -9.15
CA LYS A 31 5.15 5.28 -10.36
C LYS A 31 6.40 6.05 -10.78
N ILE A 32 7.13 6.64 -9.82
CA ILE A 32 8.31 7.47 -10.09
C ILE A 32 9.55 6.60 -10.32
N ASN A 33 9.74 5.54 -9.52
CA ASN A 33 10.97 4.77 -9.49
C ASN A 33 10.91 3.48 -10.33
N GLY A 34 9.75 3.14 -10.91
CA GLY A 34 9.53 1.92 -11.70
C GLY A 34 9.63 0.61 -10.90
N ARG A 35 9.74 0.70 -9.56
CA ARG A 35 9.81 -0.44 -8.64
C ARG A 35 9.17 -0.08 -7.30
N PRO A 36 8.54 -1.03 -6.59
CA PRO A 36 7.94 -0.74 -5.30
C PRO A 36 9.00 -0.48 -4.21
N PRO A 37 8.63 0.26 -3.15
CA PRO A 37 9.52 0.56 -2.05
C PRO A 37 9.85 -0.71 -1.24
N ALA A 38 11.02 -0.70 -0.61
CA ALA A 38 11.31 -1.56 0.53
C ALA A 38 10.79 -0.92 1.84
N GLU A 39 10.71 -1.70 2.93
CA GLU A 39 10.36 -1.15 4.24
C GLU A 39 11.30 -0.01 4.67
N ALA A 40 12.59 -0.11 4.35
CA ALA A 40 13.57 0.95 4.64
C ALA A 40 13.26 2.28 3.92
N ASP A 41 12.67 2.25 2.72
CA ASP A 41 12.27 3.47 2.01
C ASP A 41 11.12 4.17 2.76
N MET A 42 10.14 3.39 3.24
CA MET A 42 9.04 3.88 4.07
C MET A 42 9.52 4.40 5.43
N GLN A 43 10.47 3.72 6.07
CA GLN A 43 11.07 4.17 7.34
C GLN A 43 11.70 5.55 7.19
N ARG A 44 12.48 5.76 6.11
CA ARG A 44 13.14 7.04 5.81
C ARG A 44 12.13 8.15 5.52
N TYR A 45 11.10 7.87 4.71
CA TYR A 45 10.09 8.86 4.36
C TYR A 45 9.24 9.27 5.57
N PHE A 46 8.65 8.30 6.27
CA PHE A 46 7.76 8.56 7.40
C PHE A 46 8.48 8.85 8.72
N ARG A 47 9.82 8.73 8.75
CA ARG A 47 10.66 8.94 9.94
C ARG A 47 10.20 8.10 11.14
N VAL A 48 9.92 6.83 10.87
CA VAL A 48 9.47 5.87 11.88
C VAL A 48 10.45 4.70 12.01
N THR A 49 10.30 3.93 13.09
CA THR A 49 11.15 2.78 13.37
C THR A 49 10.83 1.57 12.46
N PRO A 50 11.79 0.65 12.24
CA PRO A 50 11.54 -0.57 11.46
C PRO A 50 10.33 -1.39 11.90
N PRO A 51 10.10 -1.64 13.21
CA PRO A 51 8.91 -2.37 13.66
C PRO A 51 7.60 -1.68 13.30
N THR A 52 7.58 -0.33 13.27
CA THR A 52 6.38 0.45 12.93
C THR A 52 5.97 0.24 11.48
N VAL A 53 6.95 0.29 10.56
CA VAL A 53 6.69 0.04 9.13
C VAL A 53 6.29 -1.40 8.91
N HIS A 54 7.01 -2.34 9.52
CA HIS A 54 6.72 -3.76 9.39
C HIS A 54 5.27 -4.08 9.82
N GLN A 55 4.85 -3.56 10.97
CA GLN A 55 3.49 -3.75 11.47
C GLN A 55 2.45 -3.07 10.57
N MET A 56 2.74 -1.89 10.02
CA MET A 56 1.85 -1.23 9.06
C MET A 56 1.68 -2.07 7.79
N VAL A 57 2.76 -2.60 7.22
CA VAL A 57 2.73 -3.46 6.04
C VAL A 57 1.89 -4.72 6.32
N ILE A 58 2.10 -5.40 7.45
CA ILE A 58 1.27 -6.54 7.86
C ILE A 58 -0.20 -6.16 7.95
N ASN A 59 -0.52 -5.01 8.54
CA ASN A 59 -1.90 -4.58 8.72
C ASN A 59 -2.57 -4.23 7.39
N LEU A 60 -1.85 -3.64 6.43
CA LEU A 60 -2.38 -3.35 5.10
C LEU A 60 -2.65 -4.65 4.31
N ASP A 61 -1.72 -5.61 4.39
CA ASP A 61 -1.79 -6.93 3.74
C ASP A 61 -2.98 -7.74 4.27
N ARG A 62 -3.11 -7.84 5.60
CA ARG A 62 -4.25 -8.51 6.27
C ARG A 62 -5.61 -7.91 5.91
N ARG A 63 -5.65 -6.64 5.53
CA ARG A 63 -6.88 -5.94 5.14
C ARG A 63 -7.14 -5.99 3.64
N GLY A 64 -6.29 -6.65 2.85
CA GLY A 64 -6.42 -6.73 1.41
C GLY A 64 -6.21 -5.39 0.70
N LEU A 65 -5.51 -4.44 1.34
CA LEU A 65 -5.22 -3.12 0.76
C LEU A 65 -3.94 -3.13 -0.07
N ILE A 66 -3.05 -4.07 0.23
CA ILE A 66 -1.85 -4.40 -0.54
C ILE A 66 -1.72 -5.92 -0.68
N GLU A 67 -0.87 -6.34 -1.60
CA GLU A 67 -0.30 -7.69 -1.64
C GLU A 67 1.23 -7.60 -1.48
N ARG A 68 1.85 -8.64 -0.94
CA ARG A 68 3.31 -8.76 -0.81
C ARG A 68 3.75 -10.23 -0.78
N ILE A 69 5.04 -10.46 -1.00
CA ILE A 69 5.67 -11.77 -0.78
C ILE A 69 6.51 -11.70 0.51
N PRO A 70 6.18 -12.47 1.57
CA PRO A 70 6.95 -12.50 2.80
C PRO A 70 8.43 -12.82 2.55
N GLY A 71 9.33 -12.06 3.18
CA GLY A 71 10.78 -12.24 3.03
C GLY A 71 11.36 -11.71 1.71
N GLN A 72 10.54 -11.24 0.77
CA GLN A 72 11.01 -10.66 -0.48
C GLN A 72 10.89 -9.12 -0.45
N PRO A 73 12.01 -8.38 -0.39
CA PRO A 73 11.99 -6.93 -0.50
C PRO A 73 11.40 -6.50 -1.84
N ARG A 74 10.76 -5.32 -1.86
CA ARG A 74 10.23 -4.72 -3.10
C ARG A 74 9.23 -5.64 -3.85
N SER A 75 8.37 -6.32 -3.10
CA SER A 75 7.26 -7.14 -3.62
C SER A 75 5.88 -6.51 -3.39
N ILE A 76 5.82 -5.35 -2.72
CA ILE A 76 4.55 -4.74 -2.31
C ILE A 76 3.83 -4.13 -3.50
N ARG A 77 2.53 -4.43 -3.66
CA ARG A 77 1.65 -3.82 -4.66
C ARG A 77 0.36 -3.33 -4.02
N VAL A 78 -0.13 -2.16 -4.43
CA VAL A 78 -1.37 -1.55 -3.93
C VAL A 78 -2.57 -2.13 -4.67
N LEU A 79 -3.60 -2.54 -3.91
CA LEU A 79 -4.81 -3.17 -4.46
C LEU A 79 -6.03 -2.23 -4.51
N VAL A 80 -5.91 -1.02 -3.97
CA VAL A 80 -6.96 0.00 -4.03
C VAL A 80 -6.81 0.88 -5.27
N SER A 81 -7.92 1.45 -5.75
CA SER A 81 -7.88 2.37 -6.90
C SER A 81 -7.05 3.63 -6.55
N PRO A 82 -6.13 4.06 -7.43
CA PRO A 82 -5.35 5.29 -7.24
C PRO A 82 -6.20 6.53 -6.98
N ASP A 83 -7.40 6.61 -7.55
CA ASP A 83 -8.32 7.75 -7.40
C ASP A 83 -8.86 7.90 -5.97
N THR A 84 -8.72 6.84 -5.16
CA THR A 84 -9.13 6.84 -3.75
C THR A 84 -7.99 7.22 -2.81
N LEU A 85 -6.75 7.30 -3.30
CA LEU A 85 -5.59 7.59 -2.48
C LEU A 85 -5.55 9.08 -2.13
N PRO A 86 -5.25 9.44 -0.87
CA PRO A 86 -5.08 10.83 -0.50
C PRO A 86 -3.84 11.41 -1.19
N ALA A 87 -3.80 12.74 -1.29
CA ALA A 87 -2.55 13.43 -1.59
C ALA A 87 -1.48 13.08 -0.54
N LEU A 88 -0.27 12.82 -1.01
CA LEU A 88 0.86 12.50 -0.14
C LEU A 88 1.26 13.77 0.63
N LYS A 89 1.37 13.64 1.96
CA LYS A 89 1.78 14.71 2.88
C LYS A 89 3.27 14.69 3.16
#